data_AF-A0A1B9Y3L4-F1
#
_entry.id   AF-A0A1B9Y3L4-F1
#
_cell.length_a   1.000
_cell.length_b   1.000
_cell.length_c   1.000
_cell.angle_alpha   90.00
_cell.angle_beta   90.00
_cell.angle_gamma   90.00
#
_symmetry.space_group_name_H-M   'P 1'
#
loop_
_entity.id
_entity.type
_entity.pdbx_description
1 polymer ?
#
loop_
_entity_poly.entity_id
_entity_poly.type
_entity_poly.pdbx_seq_one_letter_code
_entity_poly.pdbx_strand_id
1 'polypeptide(L)'
;MATKLQYHKNKIADAKNFWDVKRAGERLLWRFGLDKPFKPNADDEMALRSVLAWVNRASSDAVSNNQLFAKLYIYQLNQAIRYHETTVFEELVQLELSKVLDTPLHLFYDAFIGDLYGNQLNRISEVSSRKEKLEVVKYAQRFKETYSKDYVTAKLDEMIVNALNRFS
;
A
#
# COMPACT_ATOMS: atom_id res chain seq x y z
N MET A 1 -12.67 -10.83 27.94
CA MET A 1 -12.12 -10.87 26.56
C MET A 1 -13.11 -10.39 25.48
N ALA A 2 -14.43 -10.41 25.68
CA ALA A 2 -15.42 -9.97 24.68
C ALA A 2 -15.42 -8.46 24.35
N THR A 3 -14.90 -7.60 25.23
CA THR A 3 -14.96 -6.14 25.13
C THR A 3 -13.97 -5.52 24.12
N LYS A 4 -12.77 -6.08 23.96
CA LYS A 4 -11.80 -5.60 22.96
C LYS A 4 -12.26 -5.89 21.53
N LEU A 5 -12.84 -7.08 21.31
CA LEU A 5 -13.32 -7.48 19.99
C LEU A 5 -14.49 -6.61 19.52
N GLN A 6 -15.40 -6.25 20.42
CA GLN A 6 -16.52 -5.35 20.12
C GLN A 6 -16.05 -3.92 19.84
N TYR A 7 -15.06 -3.42 20.60
CA TYR A 7 -14.45 -2.11 20.36
C TYR A 7 -13.79 -2.01 18.97
N HIS A 8 -13.05 -3.05 18.56
CA HIS A 8 -12.44 -3.10 17.22
C HIS A 8 -13.50 -3.17 16.11
N LYS A 9 -14.57 -3.95 16.28
CA LYS A 9 -15.67 -4.02 15.31
C LYS A 9 -16.36 -2.68 15.13
N ASN A 10 -16.65 -1.97 16.23
CA ASN A 10 -17.26 -0.65 16.18
C ASN A 10 -16.34 0.36 15.47
N LYS A 11 -15.03 0.36 15.78
CA LYS A 11 -14.05 1.24 15.14
C LYS A 11 -13.93 0.99 13.62
N ILE A 12 -14.01 -0.28 13.19
CA ILE A 12 -13.99 -0.64 11.77
C ILE A 12 -15.29 -0.20 11.07
N ALA A 13 -16.44 -0.37 11.73
CA ALA A 13 -17.72 0.09 11.21
C ALA A 13 -17.77 1.63 11.10
N ASP A 14 -17.26 2.35 12.10
CA ASP A 14 -17.17 3.81 12.11
C ASP A 14 -16.21 4.31 11.02
N ALA A 15 -15.07 3.65 10.82
CA ALA A 15 -14.16 3.96 9.73
C ALA A 15 -14.81 3.71 8.35
N LYS A 16 -15.52 2.60 8.18
CA LYS A 16 -16.25 2.28 6.94
C LYS A 16 -17.33 3.34 6.66
N ASN A 17 -18.07 3.72 7.68
CA ASN A 17 -19.11 4.76 7.61
C ASN A 17 -18.52 6.15 7.30
N PHE A 18 -17.35 6.45 7.85
CA PHE A 18 -16.65 7.71 7.61
C PHE A 18 -16.15 7.82 6.16
N TRP A 19 -15.77 6.72 5.53
CA TRP A 19 -15.30 6.72 4.14
C TRP A 19 -16.42 6.56 3.09
N ASP A 20 -17.67 6.37 3.52
CA ASP A 20 -18.83 6.33 2.63
C ASP A 20 -19.32 7.75 2.31
N VAL A 21 -18.56 8.44 1.44
CA VAL A 21 -18.80 9.84 1.06
C VAL A 21 -20.15 10.02 0.36
N LYS A 22 -20.62 9.01 -0.37
CA LYS A 22 -21.93 9.04 -1.03
C LYS A 22 -23.05 9.11 0.00
N ARG A 23 -23.02 8.21 0.99
CA ARG A 23 -23.98 8.22 2.10
C ARG A 23 -23.92 9.50 2.91
N ALA A 24 -22.71 10.02 3.14
CA ALA A 24 -22.51 11.30 3.82
C ALA A 24 -23.16 12.46 3.04
N GLY A 25 -22.97 12.52 1.73
CA GLY A 25 -23.59 13.50 0.84
C GLY A 25 -25.13 13.40 0.83
N GLU A 26 -25.68 12.19 0.69
CA GLU A 26 -27.13 11.94 0.74
C GLU A 26 -27.75 12.38 2.07
N ARG A 27 -27.08 12.12 3.18
CA ARG A 27 -27.52 12.55 4.51
C ARG A 27 -27.59 14.06 4.62
N LEU A 28 -26.52 14.77 4.23
CA LEU A 28 -26.48 16.23 4.30
C LEU A 28 -27.52 16.83 3.37
N LEU A 29 -27.66 16.32 2.15
CA LEU A 29 -28.66 16.77 1.19
C LEU A 29 -30.08 16.62 1.77
N TRP A 30 -30.40 15.47 2.38
CA TRP A 30 -31.66 15.29 3.08
C TRP A 30 -31.83 16.31 4.20
N ARG A 31 -30.80 16.52 5.03
CA ARG A 31 -30.87 17.41 6.19
C ARG A 31 -31.14 18.86 5.80
N PHE A 32 -30.48 19.34 4.75
CA PHE A 32 -30.66 20.70 4.22
C PHE A 32 -31.93 20.87 3.36
N GLY A 33 -32.54 19.77 2.90
CA GLY A 33 -33.79 19.79 2.13
C GLY A 33 -35.08 19.88 2.97
N LEU A 34 -35.00 19.89 4.31
CA LEU A 34 -36.17 19.85 5.20
C LEU A 34 -36.90 21.19 5.40
N ASP A 35 -36.41 22.28 4.80
CA ASP A 35 -36.93 23.66 4.88
C ASP A 35 -37.36 24.10 6.30
N LYS A 36 -36.58 23.67 7.30
CA LYS A 36 -36.78 24.01 8.71
C LYS A 36 -35.45 24.08 9.46
N PRO A 37 -35.35 24.90 10.51
CA PRO A 37 -34.17 24.91 11.37
C PRO A 37 -33.94 23.53 11.99
N PHE A 38 -32.68 23.10 12.03
CA PHE A 38 -32.29 21.87 12.71
C PHE A 38 -31.03 22.08 13.54
N LYS A 39 -30.91 21.29 14.62
CA LYS A 39 -29.68 21.16 15.39
C LYS A 39 -28.87 19.98 14.82
N PRO A 40 -27.61 20.18 14.42
CA PRO A 40 -26.75 19.08 13.97
C PRO A 40 -26.59 18.01 15.05
N ASN A 41 -26.57 16.74 14.65
CA ASN A 41 -26.24 15.61 15.52
C ASN A 41 -24.89 14.97 15.12
N ALA A 42 -24.46 13.95 15.86
CA ALA A 42 -23.16 13.30 15.66
C ALA A 42 -23.00 12.72 14.24
N ASP A 43 -24.06 12.19 13.64
CA ASP A 43 -24.02 11.68 12.28
C ASP A 43 -23.94 12.80 11.23
N ASP A 44 -24.58 13.96 11.48
CA ASP A 44 -24.48 15.15 10.63
C ASP A 44 -23.04 15.69 10.64
N GLU A 45 -22.43 15.72 11.84
CA GLU A 45 -21.02 16.08 12.01
C GLU A 45 -20.09 15.09 11.30
N MET A 46 -20.32 13.78 11.46
CA MET A 46 -19.55 12.73 10.79
C MET A 46 -19.67 12.82 9.26
N ALA A 47 -20.88 13.06 8.75
CA ALA A 47 -21.11 13.23 7.32
C ALA A 47 -20.39 14.47 6.76
N LEU A 48 -20.44 15.60 7.47
CA LEU A 48 -19.72 16.81 7.09
C LEU A 48 -18.20 16.60 7.09
N ARG A 49 -17.66 15.98 8.15
CA ARG A 49 -16.23 15.65 8.24
C ARG A 49 -15.80 14.69 7.12
N SER A 50 -16.63 13.72 6.76
CA SER A 50 -16.39 12.79 5.66
C SER A 50 -16.29 13.51 4.31
N VAL A 51 -17.26 14.38 4.00
CA VAL A 51 -17.26 15.17 2.75
C VAL A 51 -16.06 16.12 2.70
N LEU A 52 -15.75 16.82 3.79
CA LEU A 52 -14.58 17.71 3.85
C LEU A 52 -13.26 16.94 3.74
N ALA A 53 -13.15 15.77 4.37
CA ALA A 53 -11.99 14.90 4.23
C ALA A 53 -11.82 14.40 2.79
N TRP A 54 -12.93 14.11 2.08
CA TRP A 54 -12.90 13.77 0.67
C TRP A 54 -12.47 14.97 -0.20
N VAL A 55 -13.03 16.16 0.02
CA VAL A 55 -12.62 17.40 -0.70
C VAL A 55 -11.14 17.70 -0.49
N ASN A 56 -10.65 17.60 0.74
CA ASN A 56 -9.23 17.80 1.05
C ASN A 56 -8.31 16.72 0.45
N ARG A 57 -8.84 15.54 0.14
CA ARG A 57 -8.13 14.48 -0.60
C ARG A 57 -8.28 14.60 -2.11
N ALA A 58 -9.33 15.25 -2.58
CA ALA A 58 -9.58 15.49 -4.00
C ALA A 58 -8.90 16.79 -4.48
N SER A 59 -8.46 17.67 -3.57
CA SER A 59 -7.75 18.89 -3.91
C SER A 59 -6.34 18.60 -4.42
N SER A 60 -5.77 19.56 -5.17
CA SER A 60 -4.38 19.53 -5.69
C SER A 60 -3.32 19.25 -4.61
N ASP A 61 -3.66 19.48 -3.34
CA ASP A 61 -2.77 19.22 -2.22
C ASP A 61 -2.59 17.74 -1.94
N ALA A 62 -3.47 16.85 -2.41
CA ALA A 62 -3.32 15.42 -2.18
C ALA A 62 -2.06 14.84 -2.84
N VAL A 63 -1.74 15.28 -4.06
CA VAL A 63 -0.49 14.90 -4.74
C VAL A 63 0.71 15.54 -4.01
N SER A 64 0.59 16.82 -3.64
CA SER A 64 1.62 17.56 -2.90
C SER A 64 1.88 17.01 -1.50
N ASN A 65 0.88 16.42 -0.85
CA ASN A 65 0.98 15.81 0.48
C ASN A 65 1.42 14.35 0.41
N ASN A 66 1.43 13.75 -0.78
CA ASN A 66 1.82 12.35 -1.01
C ASN A 66 2.87 12.24 -2.13
N GLN A 67 3.83 13.18 -2.17
CA GLN A 67 4.81 13.25 -3.27
C GLN A 67 5.62 11.96 -3.44
N LEU A 68 5.95 11.27 -2.35
CA LEU A 68 6.67 9.99 -2.41
C LEU A 68 5.85 8.93 -3.15
N PHE A 69 4.57 8.80 -2.79
CA PHE A 69 3.66 7.90 -3.50
C PHE A 69 3.51 8.33 -4.97
N ALA A 70 3.29 9.61 -5.24
CA ALA A 70 3.15 10.12 -6.60
C ALA A 70 4.39 9.84 -7.47
N LYS A 71 5.59 10.02 -6.92
CA LYS A 71 6.86 9.70 -7.60
C LYS A 71 6.96 8.22 -7.95
N LEU A 72 6.70 7.34 -6.97
CA LEU A 72 6.75 5.88 -7.19
C LEU A 72 5.67 5.41 -8.17
N TYR A 73 4.46 5.99 -8.08
CA TYR A 73 3.35 5.72 -8.99
C TYR A 73 3.72 6.07 -10.43
N ILE A 74 4.22 7.29 -10.68
CA ILE A 74 4.65 7.73 -12.02
C ILE A 74 5.83 6.88 -12.52
N TYR A 75 6.77 6.53 -11.64
CA TYR A 75 7.89 5.67 -11.99
C TYR A 75 7.42 4.29 -12.46
N GLN A 76 6.52 3.64 -11.72
CA GLN A 76 5.96 2.34 -12.10
C GLN A 76 5.10 2.44 -13.37
N LEU A 77 4.29 3.49 -13.49
CA LEU A 77 3.47 3.76 -14.67
C LEU A 77 4.33 3.87 -15.94
N ASN A 78 5.47 4.57 -15.85
CA ASN A 78 6.43 4.66 -16.96
C ASN A 78 7.04 3.30 -17.33
N GLN A 79 7.25 2.39 -16.37
CA GLN A 79 7.73 1.05 -16.68
C GLN A 79 6.68 0.24 -17.45
N ALA A 80 5.41 0.30 -17.02
CA ALA A 80 4.31 -0.37 -17.71
C ALA A 80 4.12 0.16 -19.13
N ILE A 81 4.15 1.49 -19.33
CA ILE A 81 4.10 2.12 -20.66
C ILE A 81 5.22 1.59 -21.56
N ARG A 82 6.46 1.53 -21.05
CA ARG A 82 7.61 1.04 -21.82
C ARG A 82 7.51 -0.44 -22.14
N TYR A 83 7.08 -1.26 -21.18
CA TYR A 83 6.99 -2.70 -21.34
C TYR A 83 5.92 -3.11 -22.37
N HIS A 84 4.78 -2.39 -22.39
CA HIS A 84 3.68 -2.65 -23.33
C HIS A 84 3.73 -1.79 -24.60
N GLU A 85 4.77 -0.97 -24.77
CA GLU A 85 4.92 -0.05 -25.92
C GLU A 85 3.67 0.81 -26.18
N THR A 86 3.09 1.34 -25.11
CA THR A 86 1.75 1.91 -25.12
C THR A 86 1.70 3.31 -24.49
N THR A 87 0.51 3.88 -24.27
CA THR A 87 0.33 5.21 -23.65
C THR A 87 -0.42 5.13 -22.32
N VAL A 88 -0.38 6.21 -21.53
CA VAL A 88 -1.10 6.30 -20.25
C VAL A 88 -2.64 6.26 -20.39
N PHE A 89 -3.14 6.51 -21.60
CA PHE A 89 -4.58 6.52 -21.88
C PHE A 89 -5.15 5.12 -22.14
N GLU A 90 -4.29 4.12 -22.23
CA GLU A 90 -4.67 2.73 -22.50
C GLU A 90 -5.01 2.00 -21.19
N GLU A 91 -6.14 1.30 -21.19
CA GLU A 91 -6.69 0.64 -19.99
C GLU A 91 -5.74 -0.42 -19.41
N LEU A 92 -4.96 -1.07 -20.28
CA LEU A 92 -4.01 -2.12 -19.91
C LEU A 92 -3.00 -1.63 -18.85
N VAL A 93 -2.46 -0.42 -19.03
CA VAL A 93 -1.46 0.18 -18.12
C VAL A 93 -2.08 0.43 -16.74
N GLN A 94 -3.32 0.91 -16.71
CA GLN A 94 -4.03 1.18 -15.47
C GLN A 94 -4.35 -0.11 -14.73
N LEU A 95 -4.80 -1.14 -15.45
CA LEU A 95 -5.13 -2.44 -14.90
C LEU A 95 -3.92 -3.11 -14.22
N GLU A 96 -2.73 -3.02 -14.82
CA GLU A 96 -1.52 -3.56 -14.19
C GLU A 96 -1.15 -2.83 -12.91
N LEU A 97 -1.23 -1.50 -12.92
CA LEU A 97 -0.90 -0.71 -11.75
C LEU A 97 -1.90 -0.95 -10.61
N SER A 98 -3.19 -1.09 -10.94
CA SER A 98 -4.22 -1.50 -9.99
C SER A 98 -3.92 -2.85 -9.36
N LYS A 99 -3.51 -3.87 -10.15
CA LYS A 99 -3.13 -5.18 -9.60
C LYS A 99 -1.98 -5.08 -8.59
N VAL A 100 -0.96 -4.26 -8.89
CA VAL A 100 0.15 -4.02 -7.97
C VAL A 100 -0.34 -3.36 -6.68
N LEU A 101 -1.17 -2.32 -6.78
CA LEU A 101 -1.67 -1.58 -5.60
C LEU A 101 -2.68 -2.39 -4.76
N ASP A 102 -3.44 -3.27 -5.39
CA ASP A 102 -4.39 -4.19 -4.73
C ASP A 102 -3.68 -5.38 -4.08
N THR A 103 -2.42 -5.65 -4.45
CA THR A 103 -1.65 -6.76 -3.90
C THR A 103 -1.32 -6.48 -2.42
N PRO A 104 -1.69 -7.38 -1.48
CA PRO A 104 -1.36 -7.21 -0.07
C PRO A 104 0.14 -7.03 0.18
N LEU A 105 0.51 -6.06 1.01
CA LEU A 105 1.91 -5.70 1.29
C LEU A 105 2.79 -6.90 1.71
N HIS A 106 2.25 -7.84 2.51
CA HIS A 106 3.01 -9.03 2.95
C HIS A 106 3.48 -9.91 1.78
N LEU A 107 2.75 -9.94 0.65
CA LEU A 107 3.16 -10.70 -0.52
C LEU A 107 4.36 -10.06 -1.23
N PHE A 108 4.53 -8.74 -1.16
CA PHE A 108 5.74 -8.07 -1.64
C PHE A 108 6.96 -8.42 -0.78
N TYR A 109 6.81 -8.49 0.54
CA TYR A 109 7.88 -8.98 1.42
C TYR A 109 8.24 -10.43 1.08
N ASP A 110 7.24 -11.29 0.90
CA ASP A 110 7.46 -12.70 0.58
C ASP A 110 8.17 -12.89 -0.78
N ALA A 111 7.74 -12.14 -1.80
CA ALA A 111 8.39 -12.13 -3.11
C ALA A 111 9.84 -11.65 -3.02
N PHE A 112 10.08 -10.51 -2.35
CA PHE A 112 11.42 -9.96 -2.16
C PHE A 112 12.37 -10.93 -1.46
N ILE A 113 11.89 -11.59 -0.39
CA ILE A 113 12.69 -12.56 0.36
C ILE A 113 12.98 -13.81 -0.48
N GLY A 114 11.99 -14.25 -1.27
CA GLY A 114 12.15 -15.32 -2.24
C GLY A 114 13.26 -15.02 -3.24
N ASP A 115 13.22 -13.84 -3.85
CA ASP A 115 14.24 -13.38 -4.80
C ASP A 115 15.60 -13.20 -4.14
N LEU A 116 15.65 -12.64 -2.93
CA LEU A 116 16.89 -12.47 -2.17
C LEU A 116 17.61 -13.80 -1.95
N TYR A 117 16.87 -14.83 -1.54
CA TYR A 117 17.42 -16.17 -1.34
C TYR A 117 17.75 -16.86 -2.67
N GLY A 118 16.89 -16.74 -3.68
CA GLY A 118 17.11 -17.28 -5.01
C GLY A 118 18.37 -16.73 -5.66
N ASN A 119 18.63 -15.43 -5.50
CA ASN A 119 19.81 -14.76 -6.01
C ASN A 119 21.12 -15.33 -5.44
N GLN A 120 21.11 -15.90 -4.22
CA GLN A 120 22.29 -16.57 -3.67
C GLN A 120 22.61 -17.87 -4.42
N LEU A 121 21.59 -18.55 -4.95
CA LEU A 121 21.71 -19.79 -5.72
C LEU A 121 22.06 -19.53 -7.19
N ASN A 122 21.76 -18.35 -7.75
CA ASN A 122 22.12 -18.00 -9.13
C ASN A 122 23.64 -18.09 -9.37
N ARG A 123 24.46 -17.92 -8.33
CA ARG A 123 25.92 -18.10 -8.39
C ARG A 123 26.36 -19.53 -8.77
N ILE A 124 25.46 -20.52 -8.72
CA ILE A 124 25.73 -21.89 -9.17
C ILE A 124 26.07 -21.94 -10.67
N SER A 125 25.44 -21.09 -11.49
CA SER A 125 25.72 -21.04 -12.93
C SER A 125 27.07 -20.40 -13.25
N GLU A 126 27.66 -19.66 -12.31
CA GLU A 126 28.95 -18.98 -12.48
C GLU A 126 30.16 -19.88 -12.18
N VAL A 127 29.93 -21.07 -11.59
CA VAL A 127 30.99 -21.99 -11.15
C VAL A 127 30.97 -23.32 -11.90
N SER A 128 32.16 -23.84 -12.22
CA SER A 128 32.33 -24.99 -13.10
C SER A 128 32.40 -26.31 -12.34
N SER A 129 33.07 -26.34 -11.19
CA SER A 129 33.34 -27.59 -10.49
C SER A 129 32.21 -27.99 -9.54
N ARG A 130 32.04 -29.30 -9.33
CA ARG A 130 31.07 -29.84 -8.37
C ARG A 130 31.34 -29.37 -6.94
N LYS A 131 32.62 -29.20 -6.58
CA LYS A 131 33.04 -28.74 -5.24
C LYS A 131 32.60 -27.29 -5.01
N GLU A 132 32.82 -26.39 -5.97
CA GLU A 132 32.40 -25.00 -5.87
C GLU A 132 30.88 -24.87 -5.81
N LYS A 133 30.15 -25.64 -6.64
CA LYS A 133 28.68 -25.66 -6.59
C LYS A 133 28.16 -26.07 -5.20
N LEU A 134 28.79 -27.05 -4.57
CA LEU A 134 28.42 -27.47 -3.21
C LEU A 134 28.69 -26.37 -2.18
N GLU A 135 29.78 -25.62 -2.32
CA GLU A 135 30.07 -24.48 -1.43
C GLU A 135 29.08 -23.33 -1.63
N VAL A 136 28.62 -23.06 -2.86
CA VAL A 136 27.55 -22.09 -3.12
C VAL A 136 26.25 -22.51 -2.42
N VAL A 137 25.86 -23.78 -2.50
CA VAL A 137 24.65 -24.28 -1.80
C VAL A 137 24.77 -24.14 -0.29
N LYS A 138 25.92 -24.52 0.30
CA LYS A 138 26.18 -24.35 1.74
C LYS A 138 26.13 -22.88 2.15
N TYR A 139 26.67 -21.99 1.32
CA TYR A 139 26.61 -20.56 1.55
C TYR A 139 25.16 -20.05 1.52
N ALA A 140 24.39 -20.40 0.50
CA ALA A 140 22.97 -20.01 0.39
C ALA A 140 22.14 -20.50 1.58
N GLN A 141 22.41 -21.70 2.08
CA GLN A 141 21.74 -22.23 3.26
C GLN A 141 22.09 -21.45 4.53
N ARG A 142 23.39 -21.19 4.77
CA ARG A 142 23.82 -20.33 5.90
C ARG A 142 23.26 -18.92 5.79
N PHE A 143 23.19 -18.37 4.57
CA PHE A 143 22.60 -17.06 4.32
C PHE A 143 21.14 -17.03 4.76
N LYS A 144 20.34 -18.03 4.36
CA LYS A 144 18.93 -18.15 4.76
C LYS A 144 18.75 -18.31 6.28
N GLU A 145 19.65 -19.03 6.93
CA GLU A 145 19.67 -19.19 8.40
C GLU A 145 20.02 -17.89 9.12
N THR A 146 20.98 -17.13 8.56
CA THR A 146 21.45 -15.86 9.14
C THR A 146 20.43 -14.74 8.95
N TYR A 147 19.86 -14.64 7.76
CA TYR A 147 18.92 -13.60 7.36
C TYR A 147 17.52 -14.17 7.30
N SER A 148 16.95 -14.46 8.48
CA SER A 148 15.59 -14.97 8.61
C SER A 148 14.56 -14.03 7.99
N LYS A 149 13.37 -14.56 7.67
CA LYS A 149 12.25 -13.76 7.15
C LYS A 149 11.99 -12.53 8.02
N ASP A 150 11.87 -12.72 9.32
CA ASP A 150 11.60 -11.64 10.28
C ASP A 150 12.71 -10.60 10.30
N TYR A 151 13.98 -11.03 10.24
CA TYR A 151 15.12 -10.12 10.18
C TYR A 151 15.10 -9.27 8.91
N VAL A 152 14.86 -9.88 7.74
CA VAL A 152 14.82 -9.17 6.46
C VAL A 152 13.64 -8.20 6.41
N THR A 153 12.45 -8.62 6.86
CA THR A 153 11.28 -7.73 6.98
C THR A 153 11.56 -6.54 7.88
N ALA A 154 12.10 -6.77 9.08
CA ALA A 154 12.45 -5.68 10.00
C ALA A 154 13.47 -4.71 9.39
N LYS A 155 14.45 -5.23 8.64
CA LYS A 155 15.45 -4.38 7.96
C LYS A 155 14.83 -3.56 6.83
N LEU A 156 13.91 -4.14 6.06
CA LEU A 156 13.16 -3.42 5.04
C LEU A 156 12.28 -2.33 5.65
N ASP A 157 11.60 -2.62 6.76
CA ASP A 157 10.81 -1.62 7.49
C ASP A 157 11.68 -0.45 7.95
N GLU A 158 12.85 -0.74 8.52
CA GLU A 158 13.83 0.29 8.90
C GLU A 158 14.24 1.15 7.69
N MET A 159 14.54 0.52 6.55
CA MET A 159 14.89 1.24 5.32
C MET A 159 13.75 2.12 4.80
N ILE A 160 12.52 1.62 4.82
CA ILE A 160 11.33 2.35 4.40
C ILE A 160 11.07 3.53 5.33
N VAL A 161 11.13 3.33 6.65
CA VAL A 161 10.97 4.40 7.64
C VAL A 161 12.05 5.47 7.48
N ASN A 162 13.30 5.08 7.26
CA ASN A 162 14.39 6.03 6.99
C ASN A 162 14.16 6.82 5.69
N ALA A 163 13.68 6.15 4.64
CA ALA A 163 13.34 6.82 3.39
C ALA A 163 12.18 7.79 3.56
N LEU A 164 11.12 7.41 4.29
CA LEU A 164 10.02 8.29 4.64
C LEU A 164 10.58 9.53 5.36
N ASN A 165 11.27 9.36 6.48
CA ASN A 165 11.82 10.47 7.26
C ASN A 165 12.75 11.42 6.47
N ARG A 166 13.47 10.89 5.47
CA ARG A 166 14.41 11.68 4.67
C ARG A 166 13.71 12.50 3.59
N PHE A 167 12.59 12.00 3.06
CA PHE A 167 11.99 12.51 1.83
C PHE A 167 10.53 12.95 1.98
N SER A 168 9.93 12.78 3.17
CA SER A 168 8.63 13.33 3.57
C SER A 168 8.74 14.76 4.05
#